data_AF-A0A101X8V4-F1
#
_entry.id   AF-A0A101X8V4-F1
#
_cell.length_a   1.000
_cell.length_b   1.000
_cell.length_c   1.000
_cell.angle_alpha   90.00
_cell.angle_beta   90.00
_cell.angle_gamma   90.00
#
_symmetry.space_group_name_H-M   'P 1'
#
loop_
_entity.id
_entity.type
_entity.pdbx_description
1 polymer ?
#
loop_
_entity_poly.entity_id
_entity_poly.type
_entity_poly.pdbx_seq_one_letter_code
_entity_poly.pdbx_strand_id
1 'polypeptide(L)'
;MEGIYVETGPMDAAKAAAHLYLHLRDLERGLTYDHECRRVPMTWQLFEARSRYLVEICRKQGGRECGEIEELVEEALLHRALPKWAEELALRKIIRISQLI
;
A
#
# COMPACT_ATOMS: atom_id res chain seq x y z
N MET A 1 10.57 5.44 -13.61
CA MET A 1 10.36 4.49 -12.49
C MET A 1 10.76 5.19 -11.20
N GLU A 2 9.90 5.22 -10.18
CA GLU A 2 10.20 5.94 -8.92
C GLU A 2 11.20 5.22 -8.00
N GLY A 3 11.64 4.00 -8.35
CA GLY A 3 12.67 3.28 -7.60
C GLY A 3 12.23 2.85 -6.20
N ILE A 4 10.93 2.84 -5.91
CA ILE A 4 10.35 2.49 -4.61
C ILE A 4 9.39 1.31 -4.82
N TYR A 5 9.59 0.23 -4.07
CA TYR A 5 8.79 -0.99 -4.15
C TYR A 5 8.51 -1.55 -2.76
N VAL A 6 7.42 -2.32 -2.61
CA VAL A 6 7.19 -3.16 -1.42
C VAL A 6 7.93 -4.49 -1.60
N GLU A 7 8.56 -4.97 -0.54
CA GLU A 7 9.19 -6.30 -0.49
C GLU A 7 8.26 -7.39 -1.03
N THR A 8 8.78 -8.29 -1.87
CA THR A 8 8.01 -9.38 -2.49
C THR A 8 7.67 -10.50 -1.51
N GLY A 9 6.59 -11.24 -1.77
CA GLY A 9 6.19 -12.43 -1.02
C GLY A 9 4.70 -12.43 -0.68
N PRO A 10 4.24 -13.38 0.16
CA PRO A 10 2.87 -13.39 0.67
C PRO A 10 2.55 -12.11 1.43
N MET A 11 1.31 -11.64 1.30
CA MET A 11 0.77 -10.47 1.99
C MET A 11 0.70 -10.76 3.50
N ASP A 12 1.28 -9.85 4.28
CA ASP A 12 1.21 -9.78 5.74
C ASP A 12 0.85 -8.34 6.15
N ALA A 13 0.60 -8.09 7.43
CA ALA A 13 0.22 -6.76 7.92
C ALA A 13 1.29 -5.69 7.62
N ALA A 14 2.58 -6.04 7.67
CA ALA A 14 3.66 -5.10 7.40
C ALA A 14 3.74 -4.69 5.91
N LYS A 15 3.52 -5.63 4.99
CA LYS A 15 3.43 -5.35 3.56
C LYS A 15 2.16 -4.58 3.22
N ALA A 16 1.04 -4.90 3.85
CA ALA A 16 -0.19 -4.13 3.68
C ALA A 16 0.02 -2.68 4.15
N ALA A 17 0.66 -2.46 5.31
CA ALA A 17 1.03 -1.13 5.78
C ALA A 17 1.93 -0.40 4.77
N ALA A 18 2.91 -1.08 4.17
CA ALA A 18 3.78 -0.51 3.14
C ALA A 18 3.01 -0.10 1.87
N HIS A 19 2.06 -0.92 1.42
CA HIS A 19 1.19 -0.56 0.30
C HIS A 19 0.30 0.65 0.63
N LEU A 20 -0.33 0.66 1.81
CA LEU A 20 -1.15 1.78 2.27
C LEU A 20 -0.35 3.07 2.37
N TYR A 21 0.88 3.02 2.88
CA TYR A 21 1.78 4.16 2.93
C TYR A 21 2.01 4.76 1.54
N LEU A 22 2.27 3.91 0.53
CA LEU A 22 2.44 4.35 -0.85
C LEU A 22 1.13 4.87 -1.47
N HIS A 23 0.00 4.25 -1.15
CA HIS A 23 -1.31 4.71 -1.62
C HIS A 23 -1.67 6.09 -1.06
N LEU A 24 -1.37 6.36 0.20
CA LEU A 24 -1.55 7.67 0.84
C LEU A 24 -0.64 8.73 0.21
N ARG A 25 0.64 8.40 -0.02
CA ARG A 25 1.58 9.28 -0.74
C ARG A 25 1.09 9.61 -2.15
N ASP A 26 0.56 8.63 -2.88
CA ASP A 26 0.01 8.85 -4.22
C ASP A 26 -1.27 9.69 -4.19
N LEU A 27 -2.13 9.48 -3.17
CA LEU A 27 -3.34 10.26 -2.95
C LEU A 27 -3.01 11.73 -2.65
N GLU A 28 -2.02 11.98 -1.79
CA GLU A 28 -1.51 13.33 -1.48
C GLU A 28 -0.99 14.05 -2.74
N ARG A 29 -0.33 13.31 -3.64
CA ARG A 29 0.17 13.82 -4.92
C ARG A 29 -0.90 13.95 -6.00
N GLY A 30 -2.05 13.31 -5.83
CA GLY A 30 -3.14 13.26 -6.80
C GLY A 30 -2.87 12.39 -8.03
N LEU A 31 -1.80 11.58 -8.04
CA LEU A 31 -1.45 10.72 -9.18
C LEU A 31 -0.84 9.39 -8.75
N THR A 32 -0.98 8.40 -9.62
CA THR A 32 -0.35 7.08 -9.49
C THR A 32 -0.08 6.50 -10.88
N TYR A 33 0.28 5.22 -10.95
CA TYR A 33 0.53 4.50 -12.19
C TYR A 33 -0.40 3.29 -12.32
N ASP A 34 -0.84 2.99 -13.54
CA ASP A 34 -1.56 1.76 -13.85
C ASP A 34 -0.59 0.60 -14.18
N HIS A 35 -1.13 -0.56 -14.57
CA HIS A 35 -0.34 -1.75 -14.91
C HIS A 35 0.53 -1.58 -16.17
N GLU A 36 0.20 -0.61 -17.03
CA GLU A 36 0.99 -0.24 -18.21
C GLU A 36 2.02 0.87 -17.88
N CYS A 37 2.21 1.17 -16.59
CA CYS A 37 3.08 2.24 -16.11
C CYS A 37 2.70 3.63 -16.63
N ARG A 38 1.44 3.84 -17.03
CA ARG A 38 0.91 5.16 -17.43
C ARG A 38 0.47 5.93 -16.20
N ARG A 39 0.71 7.23 -16.20
CA ARG A 39 0.23 8.11 -15.12
C ARG A 39 -1.29 8.22 -15.18
N VAL A 40 -1.95 7.95 -14.05
CA VAL A 40 -3.40 8.07 -13.89
C VAL A 40 -3.72 8.87 -12.63
N PRO A 41 -4.85 9.59 -12.56
CA PRO A 41 -5.26 10.29 -11.35
C PRO A 41 -5.46 9.33 -10.18
N MET A 42 -4.92 9.65 -9.00
CA MET A 42 -5.24 8.93 -7.76
C MET A 42 -6.45 9.59 -7.11
N THR A 43 -7.65 9.17 -7.53
CA THR A 43 -8.91 9.63 -6.91
C THR A 43 -9.15 8.93 -5.57
N TRP A 44 -10.06 9.48 -4.76
CA TRP A 44 -10.50 8.83 -3.52
C TRP A 44 -11.04 7.42 -3.78
N GLN A 45 -11.86 7.25 -4.83
CA GLN A 45 -12.42 5.96 -5.21
C GLN A 45 -11.34 4.95 -5.62
N LEU A 46 -10.29 5.40 -6.32
CA LEU A 46 -9.17 4.53 -6.70
C LEU A 46 -8.31 4.15 -5.49
N PHE A 47 -8.04 5.12 -4.60
CA PHE A 47 -7.38 4.86 -3.32
C PHE A 47 -8.13 3.80 -2.52
N GLU A 48 -9.45 3.97 -2.36
CA GLU A 48 -10.27 3.01 -1.62
C GLU A 48 -10.26 1.62 -2.26
N ALA A 49 -10.47 1.53 -3.57
CA ALA A 49 -10.47 0.26 -4.28
C ALA A 49 -9.12 -0.48 -4.13
N ARG A 50 -7.99 0.24 -4.25
CA ARG A 50 -6.65 -0.34 -4.11
C ARG A 50 -6.36 -0.78 -2.68
N SER A 51 -6.71 0.04 -1.70
CA SER A 51 -6.53 -0.29 -0.28
C SER A 51 -7.33 -1.52 0.12
N ARG A 52 -8.61 -1.61 -0.28
CA ARG A 52 -9.47 -2.79 -0.02
C ARG A 52 -8.96 -4.05 -0.73
N TYR A 53 -8.34 -3.91 -1.90
CA TYR A 53 -7.78 -5.04 -2.63
C TYR A 53 -6.63 -5.74 -1.90
N LEU A 54 -5.97 -5.09 -0.94
CA LEU A 54 -4.91 -5.72 -0.12
C LEU A 54 -5.47 -6.88 0.72
N VAL A 55 -6.68 -6.72 1.27
CA VAL A 55 -7.38 -7.77 2.03
C VAL A 55 -7.70 -8.95 1.12
N GLU A 56 -8.15 -8.67 -0.11
CA GLU A 56 -8.47 -9.68 -1.11
C GLU A 56 -7.21 -10.46 -1.54
N ILE A 57 -6.07 -9.79 -1.70
CA ILE A 57 -4.79 -10.46 -1.96
C ILE A 57 -4.43 -11.42 -0.82
N CYS A 58 -4.54 -10.97 0.43
CA CYS A 58 -4.28 -11.82 1.60
C CYS A 58 -5.18 -13.07 1.58
N ARG A 59 -6.49 -12.89 1.37
CA ARG A 59 -7.47 -13.99 1.34
C ARG A 59 -7.15 -14.98 0.23
N LYS A 60 -6.86 -14.50 -0.98
CA LYS A 60 -6.47 -15.33 -2.14
C LYS A 60 -5.20 -16.13 -1.91
N GLN A 61 -4.28 -15.61 -1.10
CA GLN A 61 -3.03 -16.28 -0.76
C GLN A 61 -3.15 -17.24 0.44
N GLY A 62 -4.33 -17.33 1.07
CA GLY A 62 -4.52 -18.12 2.30
C GLY A 62 -3.78 -17.52 3.51
N GLY A 63 -3.60 -16.19 3.53
CA GLY A 63 -2.94 -15.48 4.61
C GLY A 63 -3.72 -15.58 5.93
N ARG A 64 -3.01 -15.44 7.06
CA ARG A 64 -3.60 -15.57 8.40
C ARG A 64 -4.00 -14.22 9.02
N GLU A 65 -3.40 -13.13 8.55
CA GLU A 65 -3.54 -11.78 9.10
C GLU A 65 -4.59 -10.94 8.35
N CYS A 66 -5.46 -11.57 7.56
CA CYS A 66 -6.35 -10.80 6.67
C CYS A 66 -7.35 -9.90 7.42
N GLY A 67 -7.74 -10.27 8.65
CA GLY A 67 -8.56 -9.41 9.51
C GLY A 67 -7.80 -8.18 10.01
N GLU A 68 -6.54 -8.35 10.44
CA GLU A 68 -5.67 -7.24 10.86
C GLU A 68 -5.39 -6.28 9.71
N ILE A 69 -5.22 -6.82 8.49
CA ILE A 69 -5.08 -6.02 7.28
C ILE A 69 -6.37 -5.24 6.98
N GLU A 70 -7.53 -5.85 7.17
CA GLU A 70 -8.83 -5.19 6.97
C GLU A 70 -9.03 -4.04 7.96
N GLU A 71 -8.74 -4.24 9.24
CA GLU A 71 -8.75 -3.17 10.25
C GLU A 71 -7.80 -2.02 9.88
N LEU A 72 -6.57 -2.33 9.46
CA LEU A 72 -5.61 -1.31 9.05
C LEU A 72 -6.07 -0.53 7.80
N VAL A 73 -6.72 -1.21 6.85
CA VAL A 73 -7.32 -0.57 5.68
C VAL A 73 -8.44 0.38 6.11
N GLU A 74 -9.35 -0.05 6.98
CA GLU A 74 -10.44 0.81 7.44
C GLU A 74 -9.92 2.04 8.21
N GLU A 75 -8.92 1.88 9.07
CA GLU A 75 -8.25 2.99 9.74
C GLU A 75 -7.68 4.00 8.73
N ALA A 76 -6.99 3.52 7.70
CA ALA A 76 -6.43 4.38 6.65
C ALA A 76 -7.51 5.09 5.83
N LEU A 77 -8.65 4.44 5.57
CA LEU A 77 -9.80 5.04 4.89
C LEU A 77 -10.49 6.10 5.76
N LEU A 78 -10.66 5.82 7.04
CA LEU A 78 -11.34 6.72 7.97
C LEU A 78 -10.53 7.97 8.25
N HIS A 79 -9.22 7.81 8.49
CA HIS A 79 -8.35 8.90 8.94
C HIS A 79 -7.53 9.53 7.82
N ARG A 80 -7.49 8.91 6.63
CA ARG A 80 -6.58 9.30 5.53
C ARG A 80 -5.12 9.37 5.97
N ALA A 81 -4.76 8.51 6.91
CA ALA A 81 -3.45 8.44 7.53
C ALA A 81 -3.23 7.02 8.07
N LEU A 82 -1.97 6.64 8.24
CA LEU A 82 -1.62 5.44 8.98
C LEU A 82 -1.35 5.77 10.44
N PRO A 83 -1.70 4.88 11.39
CA PRO A 83 -1.18 5.00 12.73
C PRO A 83 0.34 4.84 12.73
N LYS A 84 1.03 5.53 13.64
CA LYS A 84 2.50 5.63 13.67
C LYS A 84 3.21 4.26 13.64
N TRP A 85 2.70 3.28 14.38
CA TRP A 85 3.27 1.94 14.42
C TRP A 85 3.21 1.25 13.04
N ALA A 86 2.15 1.48 12.26
CA ALA A 86 2.00 0.91 10.92
C ALA A 86 2.93 1.61 9.92
N GLU A 87 3.13 2.92 10.06
CA GLU A 87 4.13 3.65 9.29
C GLU A 87 5.55 3.11 9.54
N GLU A 88 5.90 2.84 10.81
CA GLU A 88 7.19 2.25 11.16
C GLU A 88 7.38 0.84 10.56
N LEU A 89 6.32 0.03 10.51
CA LEU A 89 6.33 -1.27 9.82
C LEU A 89 6.48 -1.12 8.31
N ALA A 90 5.72 -0.19 7.72
CA ALA A 90 5.73 0.10 6.29
C ALA A 90 7.15 0.41 5.80
N LEU A 91 7.85 1.31 6.51
CA LEU A 91 9.20 1.74 6.16
C LEU A 91 10.22 0.59 6.15
N ARG A 92 10.02 -0.47 6.94
CA ARG A 92 10.89 -1.66 6.94
C ARG A 92 10.68 -2.55 5.72
N LYS A 93 9.53 -2.44 5.06
CA LYS A 93 9.16 -3.24 3.89
C LYS A 93 9.28 -2.49 2.57
N ILE A 94 9.58 -1.19 2.62
CA ILE A 94 9.83 -0.38 1.43
C ILE A 94 11.30 -0.51 1.01
N ILE A 95 11.51 -1.05 -0.19
CA ILE A 95 12.81 -1.15 -0.84
C ILE A 95 13.00 0.06 -1.75
N ARG A 96 14.12 0.76 -1.58
CA ARG A 96 14.53 1.87 -2.45
C ARG A 96 15.72 1.43 -3.28
N ILE A 97 15.53 1.39 -4.60
CA ILE A 97 16.63 1.21 -5.54
C ILE A 97 17.22 2.60 -5.77
N SER A 98 18.30 2.91 -5.05
CA SER A 98 19.22 3.97 -5.48
C SER A 98 19.66 3.62 -6.89
N GLN A 99 19.58 4.57 -7.84
CA GLN A 99 20.11 4.34 -9.17
C GLN A 99 21.56 3.86 -9.03
N LEU A 100 21.82 2.61 -9.42
CA LEU A 100 23.16 2.20 -9.85
C LEU A 100 23.43 3.01 -11.11
N ILE A 101 24.09 4.15 -10.93
CA ILE A 101 24.80 4.87 -11.97
C ILE A 101 26.17 4.19 -12.13
#